data_AF-A0A963FGY8-F1
#
_entry.id   AF-A0A963FGY8-F1
#
_cell.length_a   1.000
_cell.length_b   1.000
_cell.length_c   1.000
_cell.angle_alpha   90.00
_cell.angle_beta   90.00
_cell.angle_gamma   90.00
#
_symmetry.space_group_name_H-M   'P 1'
#
loop_
_entity.id
_entity.type
_entity.pdbx_description
1 polymer ?
#
loop_
_entity_poly.entity_id
_entity_poly.type
_entity_poly.pdbx_seq_one_letter_code
_entity_poly.pdbx_strand_id
1 'polypeptide(L)'
;MHGDWELVQGSLTELLCVLLRNFDLEKNLSPKSLGGRTLKQWNNLHRSLTNIAKHYDLEESLFRAFLDREMHYSCAYFKHPDDSLEQAQQQKCQHILEKLCLTPGMRVLDIGCGWGGLAR
;
A
#
# COMPACT_ATOMS: atom_id res chain seq x y z
N MET A 1 4.99 -19.02 8.21
CA MET A 1 4.04 -19.58 7.23
C MET A 1 4.05 -21.11 7.18
N HIS A 2 5.10 -21.79 7.66
CA HIS A 2 5.18 -23.26 7.67
C HIS A 2 4.43 -23.96 8.82
N GLY A 3 3.77 -23.19 9.71
CA GLY A 3 3.01 -23.74 10.84
C GLY A 3 3.86 -24.07 12.08
N ASP A 4 5.12 -23.66 12.13
CA ASP A 4 6.05 -23.99 13.23
C ASP A 4 5.70 -23.34 14.58
N TRP A 5 4.81 -22.35 14.56
CA TRP A 5 4.37 -21.62 15.74
C TRP A 5 2.94 -21.13 15.56
N GLU A 6 2.26 -20.96 16.69
CA GLU A 6 0.91 -20.41 16.77
C GLU A 6 0.82 -19.33 17.85
N LEU A 7 -0.10 -18.38 17.65
CA LEU A 7 -0.44 -17.37 18.66
C LEU A 7 -1.48 -17.96 19.61
N VAL A 8 -1.06 -18.25 20.84
CA VAL A 8 -1.95 -18.78 21.89
C VAL A 8 -2.84 -17.68 22.46
N GLN A 9 -2.35 -16.43 22.51
CA GLN A 9 -3.08 -15.27 23.00
C GLN A 9 -2.72 -14.01 22.20
N GLY A 10 -3.70 -13.13 22.02
CA GLY A 10 -3.56 -11.87 21.27
C GLY A 10 -3.66 -12.03 19.76
N SER A 11 -3.30 -10.97 19.05
CA SER A 11 -3.33 -10.88 17.59
C SER A 11 -1.93 -10.78 17.00
N LEU A 12 -1.81 -11.12 15.70
CA LEU A 12 -0.57 -10.93 14.96
C LEU A 12 -0.11 -9.45 14.98
N THR A 13 -1.05 -8.51 14.92
CA THR A 13 -0.78 -7.07 14.99
C THR A 13 -0.12 -6.69 16.31
N GLU A 14 -0.63 -7.18 17.43
CA GLU A 14 -0.04 -6.92 18.75
C GLU A 14 1.36 -7.49 18.86
N LEU A 15 1.58 -8.72 18.39
CA LEU A 15 2.91 -9.33 18.33
C LEU A 15 3.86 -8.46 17.49
N LEU A 16 3.45 -8.05 16.29
CA LEU A 16 4.25 -7.18 15.43
C LEU A 16 4.55 -5.83 16.10
N CYS A 17 3.58 -5.23 16.81
CA CYS A 17 3.79 -4.01 17.57
C CYS A 17 4.83 -4.18 18.68
N VAL A 18 4.79 -5.29 19.42
CA VAL A 18 5.80 -5.61 20.45
C VAL A 18 7.17 -5.76 19.80
N LEU A 19 7.28 -6.51 18.71
CA LEU A 19 8.55 -6.72 18.02
C LEU A 19 9.13 -5.40 17.50
N LEU A 20 8.32 -4.58 16.82
CA LEU A 20 8.76 -3.30 16.26
C LEU A 20 9.16 -2.26 17.33
N ARG A 21 8.57 -2.32 18.52
CA ARG A 21 8.92 -1.41 19.62
C ARG A 21 10.21 -1.81 20.35
N ASN A 22 10.49 -3.11 20.43
CA ASN A 22 11.58 -3.64 21.24
C ASN A 22 12.84 -3.99 20.43
N PHE A 23 12.70 -4.20 19.12
CA PHE A 23 13.82 -4.50 18.25
C PHE A 23 14.05 -3.35 17.27
N ASP A 24 15.25 -2.76 17.35
CA ASP A 24 15.74 -1.82 16.35
C ASP A 24 16.11 -2.59 15.08
N LEU A 25 15.13 -2.73 14.18
CA LEU A 25 15.29 -3.48 12.92
C LEU A 25 16.29 -2.82 11.97
N GLU A 26 16.66 -1.55 12.18
CA GLU A 26 17.62 -0.86 11.31
C GLU A 26 19.06 -1.26 11.60
N LYS A 27 19.41 -1.56 12.86
CA LYS A 27 20.80 -1.85 13.28
C LYS A 27 21.36 -3.20 12.82
N ASN A 28 20.51 -4.10 12.31
CA ASN A 28 20.96 -5.38 11.74
C ASN A 28 21.22 -5.35 10.23
N LEU A 29 21.06 -4.19 9.57
CA LEU A 29 21.43 -4.01 8.17
C LEU A 29 22.92 -3.63 8.08
N SER A 30 23.79 -4.63 7.94
CA SER A 30 25.22 -4.37 7.81
C SER A 30 25.53 -3.42 6.63
N PRO A 31 26.51 -2.50 6.75
CA PRO A 31 26.93 -1.59 5.68
C PRO A 31 27.43 -2.30 4.42
N LYS A 32 27.78 -3.59 4.52
CA LYS A 32 28.21 -4.43 3.39
C LYS A 32 27.11 -4.65 2.34
N SER A 33 25.87 -4.24 2.61
CA SER A 33 24.73 -4.34 1.67
C SER A 33 24.53 -3.11 0.76
N LEU A 34 25.24 -1.98 1.00
CA LEU A 34 25.03 -0.76 0.19
C LEU A 34 25.62 -0.86 -1.23
N GLY A 35 26.78 -1.50 -1.40
CA GLY A 35 27.49 -1.54 -2.69
C GLY A 35 26.75 -2.29 -3.82
N GLY A 36 25.78 -3.14 -3.49
CA GLY A 36 24.93 -3.84 -4.46
C GLY A 36 23.54 -3.25 -4.65
N ARG A 37 23.14 -2.25 -3.85
CA ARG A 37 21.79 -1.64 -3.92
C ARG A 37 21.59 -0.84 -5.20
N THR A 38 22.58 -0.08 -5.63
CA THR A 38 22.49 0.83 -6.79
C THR A 38 22.28 0.10 -8.11
N LEU A 39 22.89 -1.08 -8.28
CA LEU A 39 22.68 -1.94 -9.46
C LEU A 39 21.39 -2.77 -9.36
N LYS A 40 20.98 -3.20 -8.16
CA LYS A 40 19.72 -3.94 -7.94
C LYS A 40 18.47 -3.06 -8.02
N GLN A 41 18.56 -1.79 -7.65
CA GLN A 41 17.50 -0.78 -7.78
C GLN A 41 17.39 -0.20 -9.19
N TRP A 42 18.26 -0.62 -10.11
CA TRP A 42 18.17 -0.22 -11.51
C TRP A 42 16.92 -0.85 -12.12
N ASN A 43 15.88 -0.03 -12.22
CA ASN A 43 14.55 -0.43 -12.63
C ASN A 43 14.44 -0.24 -14.15
N ASN A 44 14.91 -1.23 -14.91
CA ASN A 44 14.71 -1.25 -16.35
C ASN A 44 13.24 -1.54 -16.66
N LEU A 45 12.66 -0.84 -17.64
CA LEU A 45 11.24 -0.93 -18.02
C LEU A 45 10.74 -2.38 -18.13
N HIS A 46 11.53 -3.26 -18.78
CA HIS A 46 11.22 -4.68 -18.92
C HIS A 46 11.10 -5.40 -17.57
N ARG A 47 11.99 -5.09 -16.63
CA ARG A 47 12.01 -5.66 -15.28
C ARG A 47 10.86 -5.10 -14.43
N SER A 48 10.50 -3.83 -14.60
CA SER A 48 9.32 -3.23 -13.96
C SER A 48 8.04 -3.94 -14.42
N LEU A 49 7.88 -4.17 -15.73
CA LEU A 49 6.73 -4.87 -16.30
C LEU A 49 6.61 -6.31 -15.77
N THR A 50 7.72 -7.06 -15.71
CA THR A 50 7.72 -8.43 -15.15
C THR A 50 7.38 -8.46 -13.65
N ASN A 51 7.82 -7.45 -12.88
CA ASN A 51 7.49 -7.35 -11.46
C ASN A 51 6.01 -7.00 -11.22
N ILE A 52 5.43 -6.15 -12.08
CA ILE A 52 4.01 -5.77 -12.01
C ILE A 52 3.13 -6.97 -12.32
N ALA A 53 3.40 -7.71 -13.41
CA ALA A 53 2.60 -8.87 -13.82
C ALA A 53 2.48 -9.91 -12.68
N LYS A 54 3.58 -10.22 -11.98
CA LYS A 54 3.59 -11.20 -10.90
C LYS A 54 2.85 -10.77 -9.62
N HIS A 55 2.63 -9.46 -9.42
CA HIS A 55 1.99 -8.93 -8.21
C HIS A 55 0.48 -8.71 -8.34
N TYR A 56 -0.08 -8.86 -9.54
CA TYR A 56 -1.52 -8.70 -9.82
C TYR A 56 -2.17 -9.90 -10.54
N ASP A 57 -1.48 -11.04 -10.65
CA ASP A 57 -2.07 -12.33 -11.08
C ASP A 57 -2.99 -12.98 -10.02
N LEU A 58 -3.35 -12.22 -8.97
CA LEU A 58 -4.43 -12.60 -8.05
C LEU A 58 -5.76 -12.17 -8.68
N GLU A 59 -6.74 -13.07 -8.68
CA GLU A 59 -8.05 -12.79 -9.26
C GLU A 59 -8.67 -11.52 -8.65
N GLU A 60 -9.25 -10.66 -9.49
CA GLU A 60 -9.95 -9.43 -9.06
C GLU A 60 -11.03 -9.72 -8.00
N SER A 61 -11.63 -10.92 -8.06
CA SER A 61 -12.59 -11.45 -7.09
C SER A 61 -12.06 -11.42 -5.65
N LEU A 62 -10.78 -11.74 -5.46
CA LEU A 62 -10.13 -11.71 -4.15
C LEU A 62 -10.09 -10.29 -3.60
N PHE A 63 -9.65 -9.32 -4.41
CA PHE A 63 -9.59 -7.92 -4.00
C PHE A 63 -10.97 -7.33 -3.73
N ARG A 64 -11.96 -7.66 -4.56
CA ARG A 64 -13.36 -7.25 -4.36
C ARG A 64 -13.96 -7.74 -3.05
N ALA A 65 -13.43 -8.81 -2.47
CA ALA A 65 -13.92 -9.35 -1.21
C ALA A 65 -13.54 -8.50 0.01
N PHE A 66 -12.51 -7.65 -0.08
CA PHE A 66 -12.02 -6.88 1.07
C PHE A 66 -11.70 -5.41 0.81
N LEU A 67 -11.67 -4.95 -0.45
CA LEU A 67 -11.52 -3.53 -0.77
C LEU A 67 -12.87 -2.81 -0.80
N ASP A 68 -12.82 -1.48 -0.81
CA ASP A 68 -13.99 -0.64 -1.06
C ASP A 68 -14.50 -0.80 -2.51
N ARG A 69 -15.69 -0.26 -2.76
CA ARG A 69 -16.37 -0.34 -4.06
C ARG A 69 -15.53 0.19 -5.23
N GLU A 70 -14.69 1.20 -4.99
CA GLU A 70 -13.84 1.83 -5.99
C GLU A 70 -12.46 1.16 -6.13
N MET A 71 -12.24 0.05 -5.41
CA MET A 71 -11.06 -0.81 -5.50
C MET A 71 -9.76 -0.08 -5.16
N HIS A 72 -9.77 0.74 -4.10
CA HIS A 72 -8.57 1.43 -3.66
C HIS A 72 -7.65 0.51 -2.86
N TYR A 73 -6.60 0.00 -3.51
CA TYR A 73 -5.53 -0.72 -2.84
C TYR A 73 -4.44 0.24 -2.32
N SER A 74 -4.84 1.16 -1.44
CA SER A 74 -3.98 2.18 -0.83
C SER A 74 -4.55 2.62 0.51
N CYS A 75 -3.76 3.37 1.29
CA CYS A 75 -4.16 3.86 2.61
C CYS A 75 -5.40 4.77 2.51
N ALA A 76 -6.43 4.47 3.30
CA ALA A 76 -7.61 5.31 3.46
C ALA A 76 -7.36 6.46 4.45
N TYR A 77 -8.24 7.46 4.46
CA TYR A 77 -8.15 8.60 5.38
C TYR A 77 -9.42 8.68 6.23
N PHE A 78 -9.30 8.24 7.48
CA PHE A 78 -10.40 8.25 8.45
C PHE A 78 -10.42 9.59 9.19
N LYS A 79 -11.47 10.40 9.03
CA LYS A 79 -11.69 11.60 9.84
C LYS A 79 -12.22 11.25 11.22
N HIS A 80 -13.01 10.18 11.31
CA HIS A 80 -13.55 9.65 12.56
C HIS A 80 -13.25 8.15 12.70
N PRO A 81 -13.06 7.64 13.94
CA PRO A 81 -12.79 6.22 14.17
C PRO A 81 -13.90 5.28 13.68
N ASP A 82 -15.14 5.76 13.62
CA ASP A 82 -16.32 4.98 13.23
C ASP A 82 -16.63 5.08 11.72
N ASP A 83 -15.81 5.79 10.95
CA ASP A 83 -16.00 5.89 9.50
C ASP A 83 -15.83 4.51 8.84
N SER A 84 -16.71 4.18 7.91
CA SER A 84 -16.56 2.98 7.09
C SER A 84 -15.34 3.09 6.16
N LEU A 85 -14.85 1.95 5.67
CA LEU A 85 -13.74 1.93 4.71
C LEU A 85 -14.08 2.74 3.44
N GLU A 86 -15.32 2.62 2.94
CA GLU A 86 -15.82 3.36 1.79
C GLU A 86 -15.78 4.87 2.04
N GLN A 87 -16.25 5.29 3.21
CA GLN A 87 -16.21 6.70 3.60
C GLN A 87 -14.77 7.19 3.68
N ALA A 88 -13.88 6.43 4.35
CA ALA A 88 -12.48 6.81 4.51
C ALA A 88 -11.71 6.85 3.17
N GLN A 89 -12.05 6.01 2.20
CA GLN A 89 -11.45 6.06 0.86
C GLN A 89 -11.93 7.28 0.06
N GLN A 90 -13.21 7.64 0.16
CA GLN A 90 -13.74 8.88 -0.43
C GLN A 90 -13.11 10.12 0.21
N GLN A 91 -13.00 10.13 1.53
CA GLN A 91 -12.34 11.20 2.27
C GLN A 91 -10.86 11.36 1.87
N LYS A 92 -10.15 10.25 1.62
CA LYS A 92 -8.79 10.28 1.07
C LYS A 92 -8.75 10.93 -0.31
N CYS A 93 -9.65 10.57 -1.23
CA CYS A 93 -9.71 11.18 -2.55
C CYS A 93 -9.96 12.69 -2.45
N GLN A 94 -10.93 13.11 -1.65
CA GLN A 94 -11.22 14.52 -1.39
C GLN A 94 -9.99 15.26 -0.82
N HIS A 95 -9.29 14.65 0.15
CA HIS A 95 -8.09 15.23 0.75
C HIS A 95 -6.94 15.41 -0.25
N ILE A 96 -6.80 14.49 -1.21
CA ILE A 96 -5.83 14.62 -2.31
C ILE A 96 -6.25 15.77 -3.24
N LEU A 97 -7.51 15.82 -3.66
CA LEU A 97 -8.03 16.85 -4.57
C LEU A 97 -7.93 18.26 -3.97
N GLU A 98 -8.23 18.42 -2.68
CA GLU A 98 -8.07 19.69 -1.96
C GLU A 98 -6.62 20.17 -1.98
N LYS A 99 -5.65 19.27 -1.82
CA LYS A 99 -4.22 19.60 -1.88
C LYS A 99 -3.71 19.92 -3.28
N LEU A 100 -4.39 19.41 -4.32
CA LEU A 100 -4.05 19.73 -5.70
C LEU A 100 -4.53 21.14 -6.11
N CYS A 101 -5.43 21.77 -5.34
CA CYS A 101 -5.95 23.12 -5.58
C CYS A 101 -6.44 23.31 -7.03
N LEU A 102 -7.13 22.31 -7.57
CA LEU A 102 -7.54 22.28 -8.98
C LEU A 102 -8.56 23.39 -9.30
N THR A 103 -8.43 23.97 -10.48
CA THR A 103 -9.43 24.89 -11.04
C THR A 103 -10.04 24.32 -12.33
N PRO A 104 -11.26 24.72 -12.72
CA PRO A 104 -11.88 24.27 -13.96
C PRO A 104 -10.96 24.45 -15.18
N GLY A 105 -10.93 23.44 -16.05
CA GLY A 105 -10.09 23.43 -17.27
C GLY A 105 -8.68 22.84 -17.11
N MET A 106 -8.25 22.53 -15.88
CA MET A 106 -7.00 21.82 -15.65
C MET A 106 -7.08 20.35 -16.09
N ARG A 107 -5.94 19.78 -16.50
CA ARG A 107 -5.79 18.35 -16.80
C ARG A 107 -4.92 17.71 -15.74
N VAL A 108 -5.32 16.54 -15.25
CA VAL A 108 -4.62 15.80 -14.19
C VAL A 108 -4.06 14.50 -14.76
N LEU A 109 -2.84 14.15 -14.35
CA LEU A 109 -2.21 12.87 -14.65
C LEU A 109 -2.12 12.06 -13.35
N ASP A 110 -2.77 10.89 -13.33
CA ASP A 110 -2.67 9.93 -12.23
C ASP A 110 -1.71 8.79 -12.61
N ILE A 111 -0.52 8.77 -12.01
CA ILE A 111 0.53 7.80 -12.28
C ILE A 111 0.36 6.61 -11.32
N GLY A 112 0.00 5.45 -11.86
CA GLY A 112 -0.32 4.28 -11.04
C GLY A 112 -1.77 4.30 -10.53
N CYS A 113 -2.70 4.65 -11.42
CA CYS A 113 -4.12 4.88 -11.09
C CYS A 113 -4.89 3.64 -10.60
N GLY A 114 -4.28 2.45 -10.58
CA GLY A 114 -4.93 1.20 -10.18
C GLY A 114 -6.17 0.93 -11.02
N TRP A 115 -7.32 0.78 -10.34
CA TRP A 115 -8.63 0.61 -10.98
C TRP A 115 -9.34 1.93 -11.33
N GLY A 116 -8.65 3.07 -11.19
CA GLY A 116 -9.15 4.40 -11.55
C GLY A 116 -10.03 5.06 -10.49
N GLY A 117 -10.03 4.58 -9.25
CA GLY A 117 -10.90 5.09 -8.19
C GLY A 117 -10.74 6.58 -7.86
N LEU A 118 -9.56 7.17 -8.10
CA LEU A 118 -9.34 8.61 -7.90
C LEU A 118 -9.90 9.48 -9.03
N ALA A 119 -10.04 8.93 -10.25
CA ALA A 119 -10.42 9.67 -11.44
C ALA A 119 -11.92 9.53 -11.79
N ARG A 120 -12.72 8.89 -10.92
CA ARG A 120 -14.16 8.69 -11.09
C ARG A 120 -15.00 9.86 -10.59
#